data_AF-A0A7W8X6V3-F1
#
_entry.id   AF-A0A7W8X6V3-F1
#
_cell.length_a   1.000
_cell.length_b   1.000
_cell.length_c   1.000
_cell.angle_alpha   90.00
_cell.angle_beta   90.00
_cell.angle_gamma   90.00
#
_symmetry.space_group_name_H-M   'P 1'
#
loop_
_entity.id
_entity.type
_entity.pdbx_description
1 polymer ?
#
loop_
_entity_poly.entity_id
_entity_poly.type
_entity_poly.pdbx_seq_one_letter_code
_entity_poly.pdbx_strand_id
1 'polypeptide(L)'
;MEEIAARHAISKHTLYRRYPNKQVLLEAVVERDLVRFRRALAVAAEHGDAPLAALRAIAFRYFLFGTDREYSAFYLSVTAEAVVSPTLRERLATWSSVALEPLVDAIIAAQAAGAVVSGDALEICGVLVDLLEGANNRVRLSLSDSPDEAECRRLFESRWSIFQTAMRPKSY
;
A
#
# COMPACT_ATOMS: atom_id res chain seq x y z
N MET A 1 9.93 -18.20 16.91
CA MET A 1 10.34 -17.45 18.11
C MET A 1 11.76 -17.78 18.52
N GLU A 2 12.12 -19.06 18.63
CA GLU A 2 13.48 -19.46 19.05
C GLU A 2 14.58 -19.05 18.07
N GLU A 3 14.36 -19.28 16.78
CA GLU A 3 15.27 -18.85 15.71
C GLU A 3 15.42 -17.32 15.65
N ILE A 4 14.32 -16.59 15.87
CA ILE A 4 14.30 -15.11 15.93
C ILE A 4 15.12 -14.63 17.13
N ALA A 5 14.92 -15.23 18.30
CA ALA A 5 15.67 -14.89 19.52
C ALA A 5 17.17 -15.12 19.33
N ALA A 6 17.55 -16.25 18.74
CA ALA A 6 18.94 -16.60 18.45
C ALA A 6 19.59 -15.63 17.46
N ARG A 7 18.93 -15.32 16.33
CA ARG A 7 19.44 -14.38 15.31
C ARG A 7 19.65 -12.96 15.82
N HIS A 8 18.83 -12.51 16.77
CA HIS A 8 18.91 -11.16 17.32
C HIS A 8 19.63 -11.08 18.68
N ALA A 9 20.25 -12.17 19.13
CA ALA A 9 20.95 -12.26 20.42
C ALA A 9 20.10 -11.79 21.62
N ILE A 10 18.79 -11.99 21.58
CA ILE A 10 17.86 -11.68 22.68
C ILE A 10 17.43 -12.97 23.39
N SER A 11 17.20 -12.89 24.70
CA SER A 11 16.73 -14.07 25.44
C SER A 11 15.33 -14.49 24.97
N LYS A 12 15.05 -15.80 24.94
CA LYS A 12 13.70 -16.34 24.69
C LYS A 12 12.69 -15.71 25.67
N HIS A 13 13.06 -15.57 26.94
CA HIS A 13 12.20 -14.96 27.96
C HIS A 13 11.81 -13.52 27.61
N THR A 14 12.77 -12.71 27.13
CA THR A 14 12.51 -11.33 26.68
C THR A 14 11.53 -11.31 25.51
N LEU A 15 11.71 -12.20 24.53
CA LEU A 15 10.86 -12.26 23.34
C LEU A 15 9.44 -12.75 23.67
N TYR A 16 9.28 -13.82 24.46
CA TYR A 16 7.98 -14.36 24.87
C TYR A 16 7.23 -13.43 25.83
N ARG A 17 7.94 -12.69 26.71
CA ARG A 17 7.31 -11.70 27.59
C ARG A 17 6.64 -10.57 26.81
N ARG A 18 7.24 -10.16 25.68
CA ARG A 18 6.69 -9.09 24.82
C ARG A 18 5.69 -9.62 23.79
N TYR A 19 5.93 -10.81 23.27
CA TYR A 19 5.10 -11.45 22.25
C TYR A 19 4.83 -12.90 22.65
N PRO A 20 3.69 -13.18 23.30
CA PRO A 20 3.42 -14.50 23.90
C PRO A 20 3.42 -15.66 22.89
N ASN A 21 3.14 -15.39 21.62
CA ASN A 21 3.18 -16.36 20.54
C ASN A 21 3.55 -15.70 19.19
N LYS A 22 3.76 -16.52 18.16
CA LYS A 22 4.15 -16.07 16.82
C LYS A 22 3.07 -15.18 16.16
N GLN A 23 1.80 -15.42 16.46
CA GLN A 23 0.69 -14.63 15.95
C GLN A 23 0.75 -13.19 16.48
N VAL A 24 0.91 -13.00 17.79
CA VAL A 24 1.04 -11.65 18.39
C VAL A 24 2.28 -10.92 17.86
N LEU A 25 3.39 -11.63 17.63
CA LEU A 25 4.57 -11.03 16.98
C LEU A 25 4.26 -10.58 15.54
N LEU A 26 3.60 -11.43 14.75
CA LEU A 26 3.21 -11.11 13.37
C LEU A 26 2.34 -9.85 13.34
N GLU A 27 1.32 -9.80 14.19
CA GLU A 27 0.40 -8.66 14.30
C GLU A 27 1.13 -7.35 14.63
N ALA A 28 2.08 -7.39 15.58
CA ALA A 28 2.86 -6.22 15.94
C ALA A 28 3.80 -5.76 14.82
N VAL A 29 4.33 -6.68 14.01
CA VAL A 29 5.14 -6.33 12.83
C VAL A 29 4.26 -5.68 11.76
N VAL A 30 3.10 -6.28 11.46
CA VAL A 30 2.14 -5.72 10.49
C VAL A 30 1.70 -4.32 10.92
N GLU A 31 1.26 -4.13 12.16
CA GLU A 31 0.81 -2.83 12.67
C GLU A 31 1.90 -1.75 12.53
N ARG A 32 3.14 -2.06 12.91
CA ARG A 32 4.28 -1.14 12.74
C ARG A 32 4.48 -0.75 11.28
N ASP A 33 4.44 -1.71 10.37
CA ASP A 33 4.71 -1.48 8.95
C ASP A 33 3.56 -0.71 8.28
N LEU A 34 2.32 -0.95 8.70
CA LEU A 34 1.15 -0.17 8.27
C LEU A 34 1.22 1.29 8.72
N VAL A 35 1.65 1.55 9.96
CA VAL A 35 1.85 2.93 10.45
C VAL A 35 2.89 3.65 9.59
N ARG A 36 4.01 2.97 9.26
CA ARG A 36 5.05 3.52 8.38
C ARG A 36 4.51 3.80 6.97
N PHE A 37 3.76 2.85 6.41
CA PHE A 37 3.16 2.96 5.09
C PHE A 37 2.16 4.11 5.02
N ARG A 38 1.17 4.14 5.93
CA ARG A 38 0.15 5.19 6.00
C ARG A 38 0.77 6.57 6.17
N ARG A 39 1.76 6.71 7.05
CA ARG A 39 2.49 7.98 7.24
C ARG A 39 3.17 8.43 5.95
N ALA A 40 3.78 7.50 5.22
CA ALA A 40 4.45 7.83 3.97
C ALA A 40 3.46 8.26 2.86
N LEU A 41 2.27 7.66 2.82
CA LEU A 41 1.18 8.12 1.94
C LEU A 41 0.71 9.53 2.33
N ALA A 42 0.49 9.80 3.63
CA ALA A 42 0.08 11.11 4.10
C ALA A 42 1.09 12.21 3.77
N VAL A 43 2.39 11.97 3.98
CA VAL A 43 3.46 12.93 3.62
C VAL A 43 3.49 13.19 2.11
N ALA A 44 3.22 12.19 1.28
CA ALA A 44 3.17 12.39 -0.18
C ALA A 44 2.02 13.32 -0.61
N ALA A 45 0.93 13.37 0.15
CA ALA A 45 -0.20 14.27 -0.10
C ALA A 45 0.20 15.75 0.01
N GLU A 46 1.14 16.08 0.91
CA GLU A 46 1.59 17.45 1.19
C GLU A 46 2.36 18.10 0.02
N HIS A 47 2.77 17.31 -0.98
CA HIS A 47 3.62 17.77 -2.08
C HIS A 47 2.83 18.23 -3.33
N GLY A 48 1.50 18.27 -3.28
CA GLY A 48 0.65 18.64 -4.42
C GLY A 48 -0.10 19.96 -4.21
N ASP A 49 0.16 20.96 -5.06
CA ASP A 49 -0.53 22.26 -5.01
C ASP A 49 -2.02 22.18 -5.39
N ALA A 50 -2.45 21.10 -6.04
CA ALA A 50 -3.83 20.85 -6.44
C ALA A 50 -4.29 19.44 -6.01
N PRO A 51 -5.58 19.23 -5.68
CA PRO A 51 -6.07 17.93 -5.18
C PRO A 51 -5.76 16.73 -6.08
N LEU A 52 -5.84 16.88 -7.40
CA LEU A 52 -5.47 15.81 -8.34
C LEU A 52 -3.96 15.51 -8.34
N ALA A 53 -3.13 16.55 -8.16
CA ALA A 53 -1.68 16.38 -8.07
C ALA A 53 -1.29 15.70 -6.75
N ALA A 54 -1.97 16.04 -5.65
CA ALA A 54 -1.82 15.35 -4.36
C ALA A 54 -2.21 13.88 -4.49
N LEU A 55 -3.38 13.57 -5.07
CA LEU A 55 -3.79 12.18 -5.32
C LEU A 55 -2.75 11.42 -6.15
N ARG A 56 -2.22 12.03 -7.23
CA ARG A 56 -1.16 11.43 -8.04
C ARG A 56 0.10 11.14 -7.22
N ALA A 57 0.51 12.07 -6.36
CA ALA A 57 1.71 11.91 -5.52
C ALA A 57 1.55 10.75 -4.53
N ILE A 58 0.38 10.63 -3.88
CA ILE A 58 0.07 9.52 -2.97
C ILE A 58 0.03 8.19 -3.74
N ALA A 59 -0.62 8.15 -4.91
CA ALA A 59 -0.69 6.97 -5.78
C ALA A 59 0.71 6.51 -6.23
N PHE A 60 1.59 7.46 -6.57
CA PHE A 60 2.98 7.15 -6.89
C PHE A 60 3.72 6.59 -5.67
N ARG A 61 3.47 7.14 -4.47
CA ARG A 61 4.07 6.62 -3.25
C ARG A 61 3.60 5.19 -2.93
N TYR A 62 2.31 4.91 -3.12
CA TYR A 62 1.75 3.56 -3.04
C TYR A 62 2.47 2.60 -3.98
N PHE A 63 2.59 2.98 -5.26
CA PHE A 63 3.29 2.21 -6.27
C PHE A 63 4.72 1.85 -5.85
N LEU A 64 5.50 2.82 -5.36
CA LEU A 64 6.88 2.59 -4.93
C LEU A 64 6.97 1.56 -3.78
N PHE A 65 6.06 1.59 -2.81
CA PHE A 65 6.00 0.56 -1.77
C PHE A 65 5.71 -0.83 -2.34
N GLY A 66 4.76 -0.94 -3.27
CA GLY A 66 4.42 -2.22 -3.89
C GLY A 66 5.47 -2.75 -4.86
N THR A 67 6.40 -1.91 -5.31
CA THR A 67 7.59 -2.35 -6.08
C THR A 67 8.77 -2.76 -5.20
N ASP A 68 8.80 -2.32 -3.95
CA ASP A 68 9.84 -2.70 -2.99
C ASP A 68 9.73 -4.20 -2.66
N ARG A 69 10.78 -4.97 -2.96
CA ARG A 69 10.77 -6.43 -2.84
C ARG A 69 10.72 -6.89 -1.38
N GLU A 70 11.38 -6.20 -0.47
CA GLU A 70 11.43 -6.59 0.94
C GLU A 70 10.06 -6.36 1.60
N TYR A 71 9.50 -5.17 1.41
CA TYR A 71 8.16 -4.84 1.88
C TYR A 71 7.10 -5.77 1.29
N SER A 72 7.16 -5.99 -0.03
CA SER A 72 6.17 -6.82 -0.73
C SER A 72 6.29 -8.30 -0.37
N ALA A 73 7.49 -8.83 -0.15
CA ALA A 73 7.66 -10.22 0.26
C ALA A 73 6.96 -10.51 1.58
N PHE A 74 7.09 -9.60 2.55
CA PHE A 74 6.36 -9.70 3.81
C PHE A 74 4.84 -9.63 3.59
N TYR A 75 4.35 -8.60 2.90
CA TYR A 75 2.92 -8.42 2.64
C TYR A 75 2.27 -9.59 1.88
N LEU A 76 2.95 -10.12 0.85
CA LEU A 76 2.49 -11.28 0.08
C LEU A 76 2.47 -12.55 0.94
N SER A 77 3.43 -12.74 1.85
CA SER A 77 3.42 -13.87 2.77
C SER A 77 2.23 -13.82 3.74
N VAL A 78 1.88 -12.63 4.24
CA VAL A 78 0.70 -12.43 5.10
C VAL A 78 -0.58 -12.67 4.31
N THR A 79 -0.65 -12.20 3.07
CA THR A 79 -1.80 -12.40 2.18
C THR A 79 -2.02 -13.88 1.87
N ALA A 80 -0.96 -14.63 1.59
CA ALA A 80 -1.02 -16.07 1.37
C ALA A 80 -1.57 -16.82 2.60
N GLU A 81 -1.11 -16.46 3.80
CA GLU A 81 -1.62 -17.06 5.05
C GLU A 81 -3.10 -16.70 5.31
N ALA A 82 -3.54 -15.50 4.96
CA ALA A 82 -4.92 -15.05 5.12
C ALA A 82 -5.93 -15.85 4.26
N VAL A 83 -5.47 -16.56 3.22
CA VAL A 83 -6.31 -17.48 2.44
C VAL A 83 -6.85 -18.60 3.32
N VAL A 84 -6.02 -19.14 4.22
CA VAL A 84 -6.36 -20.30 5.07
C VAL A 84 -6.75 -19.91 6.51
N SER A 85 -6.48 -18.68 6.93
CA SER A 85 -6.78 -18.18 8.28
C SER A 85 -7.88 -17.10 8.28
N PRO A 86 -9.13 -17.43 8.69
CA PRO A 86 -10.23 -16.46 8.74
C PRO A 86 -9.91 -15.24 9.61
N THR A 87 -9.33 -15.46 10.79
CA THR A 87 -8.95 -14.38 11.71
C THR A 87 -7.91 -13.44 11.10
N LEU A 88 -6.92 -13.98 10.38
CA LEU A 88 -5.93 -13.13 9.71
C LEU A 88 -6.55 -12.38 8.53
N ARG A 89 -7.50 -13.00 7.81
CA ARG A 89 -8.24 -12.36 6.72
C ARG A 89 -9.04 -11.15 7.19
N GLU A 90 -9.79 -11.30 8.28
CA GLU A 90 -10.55 -10.21 8.90
C GLU A 90 -9.63 -9.05 9.30
N ARG A 91 -8.51 -9.37 9.97
CA ARG A 91 -7.51 -8.38 10.36
C ARG A 91 -6.89 -7.67 9.17
N LEU A 92 -6.50 -8.42 8.14
CA LEU A 92 -5.93 -7.85 6.92
C LEU A 92 -6.92 -6.93 6.21
N ALA A 93 -8.21 -7.29 6.16
CA ALA A 93 -9.24 -6.42 5.59
C ALA A 93 -9.35 -5.08 6.36
N THR A 94 -9.38 -5.13 7.70
CA THR A 94 -9.37 -3.91 8.53
C THR A 94 -8.11 -3.09 8.31
N TRP A 95 -6.95 -3.73 8.34
CA TRP A 95 -5.66 -3.09 8.16
C TRP A 95 -5.50 -2.41 6.79
N SER A 96 -5.88 -3.09 5.71
CA SER A 96 -5.80 -2.54 4.36
C SER A 96 -6.74 -1.34 4.19
N SER A 97 -7.94 -1.40 4.77
CA SER A 97 -8.87 -0.26 4.78
C SER A 97 -8.25 0.96 5.49
N VAL A 98 -7.73 0.76 6.70
CA VAL A 98 -7.10 1.84 7.50
C VAL A 98 -5.84 2.40 6.83
N ALA A 99 -5.08 1.55 6.14
CA ALA A 99 -3.85 1.93 5.45
C ALA A 99 -4.10 2.80 4.21
N LEU A 100 -5.23 2.58 3.54
CA LEU A 100 -5.61 3.27 2.30
C LEU A 100 -6.43 4.55 2.53
N GLU A 101 -6.84 4.85 3.76
CA GLU A 101 -7.56 6.10 4.11
C GLU A 101 -6.95 7.36 3.45
N PRO A 102 -5.62 7.60 3.47
CA PRO A 102 -5.06 8.79 2.80
C PRO A 102 -5.33 8.87 1.30
N LEU A 103 -5.43 7.71 0.62
CA LEU A 103 -5.73 7.64 -0.81
C LEU A 103 -7.21 7.97 -1.07
N VAL A 104 -8.09 7.46 -0.21
CA VAL A 104 -9.54 7.74 -0.23
C VAL A 104 -9.81 9.21 0.04
N ASP A 105 -9.17 9.80 1.06
CA ASP A 105 -9.29 11.21 1.40
C ASP A 105 -8.85 12.12 0.23
N ALA A 106 -7.77 11.75 -0.47
CA ALA A 106 -7.32 12.48 -1.64
C ALA A 106 -8.27 12.36 -2.84
N ILE A 107 -8.94 11.21 -3.01
CA ILE A 107 -10.01 11.06 -4.00
C ILE A 107 -11.18 11.99 -3.67
N ILE A 108 -11.63 12.02 -2.41
CA ILE A 108 -12.70 12.91 -1.94
C ILE A 108 -12.34 14.37 -2.20
N ALA A 109 -11.11 14.78 -1.88
CA ALA A 109 -10.63 16.14 -2.14
C ALA A 109 -10.61 16.46 -3.65
N ALA A 110 -10.19 15.52 -4.49
CA ALA A 110 -10.20 15.68 -5.95
C ALA A 110 -11.62 15.73 -6.53
N GLN A 111 -12.58 15.00 -5.95
CA GLN A 111 -14.00 15.09 -6.30
C GLN A 111 -14.58 16.45 -5.93
N ALA A 112 -14.32 16.95 -4.72
CA ALA A 112 -14.77 18.26 -4.26
C ALA A 112 -14.24 19.41 -5.15
N ALA A 113 -13.04 19.25 -5.70
CA ALA A 113 -12.46 20.19 -6.65
C ALA A 113 -12.93 20.00 -8.11
N GLY A 114 -13.81 19.04 -8.38
CA GLY A 114 -14.29 18.74 -9.74
C GLY A 114 -13.20 18.20 -10.67
N ALA A 115 -12.13 17.61 -10.11
CA ALA A 115 -11.04 17.01 -10.89
C ALA A 115 -11.21 15.49 -11.09
N VAL A 116 -11.98 14.85 -10.21
CA VAL A 116 -12.38 13.43 -10.28
C VAL A 116 -13.91 13.36 -10.26
N VAL A 117 -14.48 12.39 -10.99
CA VAL A 117 -15.92 12.16 -11.07
C VAL A 117 -16.53 11.87 -9.69
N SER A 118 -17.71 12.43 -9.42
CA SER A 118 -18.46 12.10 -8.20
C SER A 118 -18.85 10.62 -8.18
N GLY A 119 -18.76 9.98 -7.01
CA GLY A 119 -19.03 8.56 -6.83
C GLY A 119 -18.47 8.05 -5.51
N ASP A 120 -18.56 6.74 -5.27
CA ASP A 120 -17.99 6.11 -4.09
C ASP A 120 -16.45 6.15 -4.15
N ALA A 121 -15.84 6.91 -3.23
CA ALA A 121 -14.39 7.08 -3.17
C ALA A 121 -13.66 5.78 -2.81
N LEU A 122 -14.28 4.84 -2.08
CA LEU A 122 -13.69 3.54 -1.77
C LEU A 122 -13.59 2.67 -3.02
N GLU A 123 -14.63 2.64 -3.84
CA GLU A 123 -14.63 1.91 -5.11
C GLU A 123 -13.63 2.51 -6.10
N ILE A 124 -13.58 3.85 -6.21
CA ILE A 124 -12.58 4.54 -7.05
C ILE A 124 -11.16 4.24 -6.56
N CYS A 125 -10.94 4.21 -5.23
CA CYS A 125 -9.67 3.81 -4.63
C CYS A 125 -9.31 2.36 -5.01
N GLY A 126 -10.26 1.43 -4.93
CA GLY A 126 -10.09 0.04 -5.34
C GLY A 126 -9.61 -0.08 -6.79
N VAL A 127 -10.29 0.61 -7.72
CA VAL A 127 -9.90 0.64 -9.14
C VAL A 127 -8.49 1.16 -9.34
N LEU A 128 -8.11 2.23 -8.64
CA LEU A 128 -6.74 2.78 -8.73
C LEU A 128 -5.71 1.75 -8.21
N VAL A 129 -5.97 1.14 -7.06
CA VAL A 129 -5.09 0.13 -6.47
C VAL A 129 -4.94 -1.08 -7.41
N ASP A 130 -6.03 -1.59 -8.00
CA ASP A 130 -5.99 -2.72 -8.93
C ASP A 130 -5.13 -2.44 -10.16
N LEU A 131 -5.24 -1.22 -10.74
CA LEU A 131 -4.39 -0.77 -11.84
C LEU A 131 -2.90 -0.75 -11.45
N LEU A 132 -2.60 -0.31 -10.24
CA LEU A 132 -1.24 -0.22 -9.72
C LEU A 132 -0.68 -1.60 -9.36
N GLU A 133 -1.45 -2.51 -8.77
CA GLU A 133 -1.00 -3.85 -8.40
C GLU A 133 -0.48 -4.64 -9.60
N GLY A 134 -1.16 -4.53 -10.75
CA GLY A 134 -0.67 -5.14 -11.99
C GLY A 134 0.70 -4.61 -12.44
N ALA A 135 1.01 -3.33 -12.18
CA ALA A 135 2.30 -2.73 -12.47
C ALA A 135 3.35 -3.12 -11.42
N ASN A 136 2.99 -3.06 -10.13
CA ASN A 136 3.82 -3.48 -9.01
C ASN A 136 4.33 -4.90 -9.22
N ASN A 137 3.43 -5.83 -9.58
CA ASN A 137 3.77 -7.23 -9.79
C ASN A 137 4.79 -7.44 -10.92
N ARG A 138 4.67 -6.69 -12.03
CA ARG A 138 5.63 -6.77 -13.14
C ARG A 138 7.03 -6.31 -12.73
N VAL A 139 7.12 -5.24 -11.95
CA VAL A 139 8.40 -4.74 -11.43
C VAL A 139 9.02 -5.77 -10.48
N ARG A 140 8.24 -6.29 -9.53
CA ARG A 140 8.73 -7.29 -8.56
C ARG A 140 9.27 -8.56 -9.22
N LEU A 141 8.59 -9.04 -10.27
CA LEU A 141 8.95 -10.26 -11.00
C LEU A 141 9.97 -10.03 -12.14
N SER A 142 10.43 -8.80 -12.33
CA SER A 142 11.48 -8.51 -13.31
C SER A 142 12.80 -9.20 -12.94
N LEU A 143 13.62 -9.53 -13.94
CA LEU A 143 14.92 -10.17 -13.71
C LEU A 143 15.99 -9.20 -13.17
N SER A 144 15.74 -7.89 -13.22
CA SER A 144 16.67 -6.90 -12.67
C SER A 144 16.49 -6.79 -11.17
N ASP A 145 17.58 -6.87 -10.41
CA ASP A 145 17.56 -6.63 -8.96
C ASP A 145 17.41 -5.15 -8.60
N SER A 146 17.64 -4.26 -9.56
CA SER A 146 17.45 -2.82 -9.43
C SER A 146 16.58 -2.34 -10.60
N PRO A 147 15.26 -2.25 -10.41
CA PRO A 147 14.37 -1.69 -11.42
C PRO A 147 14.82 -0.28 -11.79
N ASP A 148 14.95 0.00 -13.09
CA ASP A 148 15.24 1.35 -13.58
C ASP A 148 14.16 2.31 -13.07
N GLU A 149 14.55 3.38 -12.36
CA GLU A 149 13.62 4.39 -11.85
C GLU A 149 12.80 5.00 -12.99
N ALA A 150 13.39 5.18 -14.17
CA ALA A 150 12.68 5.69 -15.32
C ALA A 150 11.65 4.67 -15.84
N GLU A 151 11.93 3.36 -15.76
CA GLU A 151 10.96 2.31 -16.09
C GLU A 151 9.80 2.26 -15.09
N CYS A 152 10.10 2.27 -13.80
CA CYS A 152 9.11 2.36 -12.74
C CYS A 152 8.18 3.57 -12.94
N ARG A 153 8.76 4.74 -13.25
CA ARG A 153 8.00 5.95 -13.57
C ARG A 153 7.14 5.77 -14.82
N ARG A 154 7.68 5.23 -15.92
CA ARG A 154 6.89 4.95 -17.14
C ARG A 154 5.71 4.01 -16.87
N LEU A 155 5.92 2.97 -16.06
CA LEU A 155 4.86 2.04 -15.67
C LEU A 155 3.79 2.73 -14.84
N PHE A 156 4.16 3.52 -13.84
CA PHE A 156 3.21 4.30 -13.06
C PHE A 156 2.40 5.27 -13.93
N GLU A 157 3.08 6.10 -14.74
CA GLU A 157 2.40 7.13 -15.55
C GLU A 157 1.41 6.53 -16.54
N SER A 158 1.70 5.35 -17.09
CA SER A 158 0.77 4.62 -17.96
C SER A 158 -0.52 4.23 -17.23
N ARG A 159 -0.47 3.85 -15.96
CA ARG A 159 -1.65 3.41 -15.17
C ARG A 159 -2.40 4.63 -14.67
N TRP A 160 -1.65 5.63 -14.23
CA TRP A 160 -2.19 6.93 -13.85
C TRP A 160 -2.96 7.60 -14.99
N SER A 161 -2.42 7.60 -16.22
CA SER A 161 -3.09 8.18 -17.39
C SER A 161 -4.43 7.51 -17.70
N ILE A 162 -4.50 6.17 -17.60
CA ILE A 162 -5.74 5.41 -17.75
C ILE A 162 -6.76 5.80 -16.67
N PHE A 163 -6.33 5.80 -15.42
CA PHE A 163 -7.17 6.19 -14.28
C PHE A 163 -7.69 7.63 -14.45
N GLN A 164 -6.82 8.60 -14.70
CA GLN A 164 -7.18 10.00 -14.85
C GLN A 164 -8.14 10.22 -16.02
N THR A 165 -7.96 9.50 -17.13
CA THR A 165 -8.87 9.58 -18.28
C THR A 165 -10.25 9.02 -17.93
N ALA A 166 -10.30 7.88 -17.25
CA ALA A 166 -11.56 7.24 -16.85
C ALA A 166 -12.32 8.03 -15.76
N MET A 167 -11.59 8.71 -14.88
CA MET A 167 -12.14 9.46 -13.74
C MET A 167 -12.44 10.93 -14.05
N ARG A 168 -12.18 11.40 -15.28
CA ARG A 168 -12.43 12.79 -15.66
C ARG A 168 -13.94 13.07 -15.64
N PRO A 169 -14.41 14.14 -14.95
CA PRO A 169 -15.81 14.54 -15.00
C PRO A 169 -16.25 14.86 -16.43
N LYS A 170 -17.48 14.49 -16.78
CA LYS A 170 -18.08 14.88 -18.07
C LYS A 170 -18.33 16.38 -18.06
N SER A 171 -17.75 17.10 -19.02
CA SER A 171 -18.17 18.47 -19.34
C SER A 171 -19.55 18.39 -19.99
N TYR A 172 -20.56 18.91 -19.31
CA TYR A 172 -21.88 19.18 -19.88
C TYR A 172 -21.93 20.63 -20.38
#